data_AF-A0A3D2L4T4-F1
#
_entry.id   AF-A0A3D2L4T4-F1
#
_cell.length_a   1.000
_cell.length_b   1.000
_cell.length_c   1.000
_cell.angle_alpha   90.00
_cell.angle_beta   90.00
_cell.angle_gamma   90.00
#
_symmetry.space_group_name_H-M   'P 1'
#
loop_
_entity.id
_entity.type
_entity.pdbx_description
1 polymer ?
#
loop_
_entity_poly.entity_id
_entity_poly.type
_entity_poly.pdbx_seq_one_letter_code
_entity_poly.pdbx_strand_id
1 'polypeptide(L)' 'VAGSDASGIVWAVGRKVTRVKPGDEVVIHCNQDDGDDEECNGGDPMFSPSQRIWGYETPDGSFAQFCRV' A
#
# COMPACT_ATOMS: atom_id res chain seq x y z
N VAL A 1 7.30 10.75 -5.97
CA VAL A 1 8.44 9.92 -5.51
C VAL A 1 8.22 8.53 -6.09
N ALA A 2 9.19 8.02 -6.85
CA ALA A 2 9.10 6.70 -7.48
C ALA A 2 9.56 5.59 -6.51
N GLY A 3 9.42 4.34 -6.95
CA GLY A 3 9.90 3.15 -6.24
C GLY A 3 8.74 2.30 -5.70
N SER A 4 8.62 1.07 -6.21
CA SER A 4 7.50 0.16 -5.95
C SER A 4 7.86 -1.06 -5.09
N ASP A 5 9.10 -1.09 -4.57
CA ASP A 5 9.57 -2.08 -3.59
C ASP A 5 10.20 -1.35 -2.39
N ALA A 6 9.99 -1.87 -1.18
CA ALA A 6 10.59 -1.35 0.04
C ALA A 6 10.69 -2.39 1.16
N SER A 7 11.65 -2.19 2.06
CA SER A 7 11.67 -2.75 3.41
C SER A 7 11.91 -1.62 4.42
N GLY A 8 11.37 -1.74 5.63
CA GLY A 8 11.52 -0.67 6.63
C GLY A 8 10.73 -0.90 7.91
N ILE A 9 10.61 0.18 8.70
CA ILE A 9 9.90 0.20 9.98
C ILE A 9 8.62 1.02 9.82
N VAL A 10 7.49 0.50 10.32
CA VAL A 10 6.25 1.27 10.42
C VAL A 10 6.46 2.44 11.38
N TRP A 11 6.29 3.67 10.90
CA TRP A 11 6.49 4.88 11.72
C TRP A 11 5.18 5.42 12.33
N ALA A 12 4.09 5.38 11.58
CA ALA A 12 2.76 5.82 12.00
C ALA A 12 1.68 4.99 11.30
N VAL A 13 0.50 4.87 11.91
CA VAL A 13 -0.65 4.13 11.35
C VAL A 13 -1.93 4.96 11.39
N GLY A 14 -2.83 4.72 10.44
CA GLY A 14 -4.16 5.33 10.44
C GLY A 14 -5.05 4.80 11.57
N ARG A 15 -6.07 5.57 11.97
CA ARG A 15 -6.94 5.26 13.13
C ARG A 15 -7.61 3.88 13.09
N LYS A 16 -7.87 3.34 11.90
CA LYS A 16 -8.53 2.04 11.69
C LYS A 16 -7.54 0.87 11.47
N VAL A 17 -6.23 1.13 11.39
CA VAL A 17 -5.23 0.09 11.17
C VAL A 17 -4.96 -0.64 12.48
N THR A 18 -5.19 -1.95 12.51
CA THR A 18 -5.00 -2.80 13.71
C THR A 18 -4.00 -3.94 13.51
N ARG A 19 -3.67 -4.28 12.26
CA ARG A 19 -2.81 -5.44 11.92
C ARG A 19 -1.31 -5.17 12.08
N VAL A 20 -0.90 -3.91 12.00
CA VAL A 20 0.48 -3.46 12.19
C VAL A 20 0.52 -2.28 13.15
N LYS A 21 1.65 -2.05 13.81
CA LYS A 21 1.87 -0.94 14.74
C LYS A 21 3.23 -0.28 14.52
N PRO A 22 3.43 0.97 14.98
CA PRO A 22 4.75 1.60 14.94
C PRO A 22 5.84 0.71 15.56
N GLY A 23 6.97 0.59 14.88
CA GLY A 23 8.10 -0.26 15.26
C GLY A 23 8.13 -1.63 14.59
N ASP A 24 7.05 -2.08 13.94
CA ASP A 24 7.07 -3.35 13.20
C ASP A 24 7.98 -3.26 11.95
N GLU A 25 8.77 -4.31 11.71
CA GLU A 25 9.58 -4.51 10.49
C GLU A 25 8.72 -5.10 9.37
N VAL A 26 8.73 -4.47 8.19
CA VAL A 26 7.86 -4.84 7.06
C VAL A 26 8.58 -4.79 5.72
N VAL A 27 8.06 -5.54 4.76
CA VAL A 27 8.26 -5.34 3.32
C VAL A 27 6.93 -4.92 2.68
N ILE A 28 6.99 -4.18 1.57
CA ILE A 28 5.80 -3.62 0.91
C ILE A 28 5.54 -4.33 -0.43
N HIS A 29 4.29 -4.70 -0.66
CA HIS A 29 3.79 -5.13 -1.97
C HIS A 29 3.15 -3.95 -2.70
N CYS A 30 3.25 -3.90 -4.03
CA CYS A 30 2.91 -2.70 -4.79
C CYS A 30 1.44 -2.57 -5.23
N ASN A 31 0.62 -3.60 -5.09
CA ASN A 31 -0.78 -3.51 -5.49
C ASN A 31 -1.62 -2.69 -4.50
N GLN A 32 -2.40 -1.74 -5.02
CA GLN A 32 -3.40 -0.99 -4.26
C GLN A 32 -4.73 -0.97 -5.03
N ASP A 33 -5.83 -0.95 -4.29
CA ASP A 33 -7.21 -0.78 -4.77
C ASP A 33 -7.99 0.05 -3.73
N ASP A 34 -9.18 0.54 -4.07
CA ASP A 34 -10.01 1.33 -3.15
C ASP A 34 -10.85 0.45 -2.19
N GLY A 35 -10.95 -0.85 -2.48
CA GLY A 35 -11.39 -1.89 -1.55
C GLY A 35 -12.90 -2.01 -1.34
N ASP A 36 -13.74 -1.38 -2.16
CA ASP A 36 -15.19 -1.29 -1.93
C ASP A 36 -16.09 -1.86 -3.04
N ASP A 37 -15.52 -2.40 -4.13
CA ASP A 37 -16.25 -3.07 -5.20
C ASP A 37 -16.33 -4.60 -5.05
N GLU A 38 -17.04 -5.27 -5.97
CA GLU A 38 -17.25 -6.72 -5.96
C GLU A 38 -15.98 -7.54 -6.16
N GLU A 39 -15.05 -7.09 -7.00
CA GLU A 39 -13.81 -7.82 -7.26
C GLU A 39 -12.90 -7.78 -6.04
N CYS A 40 -12.83 -6.65 -5.32
CA CYS A 40 -12.10 -6.50 -4.06
C CYS A 40 -12.73 -7.28 -2.88
N ASN A 41 -14.04 -7.56 -2.92
CA ASN A 41 -14.79 -8.11 -1.80
C ASN A 41 -15.47 -9.47 -2.08
N GLY A 42 -15.00 -10.18 -3.11
CA GLY A 42 -15.55 -11.50 -3.47
C GLY A 42 -14.94 -12.13 -4.71
N GLY A 43 -14.35 -11.33 -5.61
CA GLY A 43 -13.65 -11.75 -6.82
C GLY A 43 -12.11 -11.71 -6.70
N ASP A 44 -11.46 -11.31 -7.80
CA ASP A 44 -10.01 -11.07 -7.85
C ASP A 44 -9.74 -9.55 -7.86
N PRO A 45 -9.13 -8.98 -6.80
CA PRO A 45 -8.89 -7.54 -6.71
C PRO A 45 -8.09 -6.95 -7.89
N MET A 46 -7.34 -7.77 -8.62
CA MET A 46 -6.64 -7.33 -9.84
C MET A 46 -7.58 -6.93 -10.99
N PHE A 47 -8.85 -7.34 -10.94
CA PHE A 47 -9.86 -6.95 -11.93
C PHE A 47 -10.64 -5.70 -11.54
N SER A 48 -10.42 -5.15 -10.35
CA SER A 48 -11.01 -3.86 -9.97
C SER A 48 -10.49 -2.73 -10.87
N PRO A 49 -11.36 -1.85 -11.40
CA PRO A 49 -10.92 -0.64 -12.10
C PRO A 49 -10.13 0.34 -11.21
N SER A 50 -10.19 0.18 -9.88
CA SER A 50 -9.46 1.02 -8.93
C SER A 50 -8.00 0.55 -8.69
N GLN A 51 -7.67 -0.64 -9.21
CA GLN A 51 -6.34 -1.23 -9.10
C GLN A 51 -5.27 -0.29 -9.68
N ARG A 52 -4.16 -0.15 -8.97
CA ARG A 52 -3.00 0.65 -9.37
C ARG A 52 -1.72 0.14 -8.71
N ILE A 53 -0.58 0.47 -9.32
CA ILE A 53 0.75 0.16 -8.81
C ILE A 53 1.31 1.35 -8.01
N TRP A 54 1.46 1.13 -6.71
CA TRP A 54 2.09 2.07 -5.78
C TRP A 54 3.52 2.43 -6.23
N GLY A 55 3.85 3.71 -6.19
CA GLY A 55 5.17 4.22 -6.57
C GLY A 55 5.42 4.33 -8.08
N TYR A 56 4.43 3.95 -8.91
CA TYR A 56 4.40 4.24 -10.35
C TYR A 56 3.17 5.10 -10.71
N GLU A 57 1.98 4.60 -10.41
CA GLU A 57 0.70 5.29 -10.62
C GLU A 57 0.32 6.20 -9.44
N THR A 58 1.05 6.09 -8.33
CA THR A 58 0.91 6.96 -7.15
C THR A 58 2.19 7.75 -6.86
N PRO A 59 2.10 8.96 -6.28
CA PRO A 59 3.25 9.85 -6.13
C PRO A 59 4.09 9.60 -4.87
N ASP A 60 3.80 8.57 -4.07
CA ASP A 60 4.26 8.36 -2.70
C ASP A 60 5.10 7.09 -2.50
N GLY A 61 5.90 6.72 -3.52
CA GLY A 61 6.80 5.56 -3.55
C GLY A 61 8.05 5.64 -2.66
N SER A 62 8.89 4.61 -2.75
CA SER A 62 9.93 4.26 -1.77
C SER A 62 11.28 4.98 -1.88
N PHE A 63 11.57 5.74 -2.94
CA PHE A 63 12.85 6.48 -3.08
C PHE A 63 12.89 7.76 -2.23
N ALA A 64 12.54 7.65 -0.95
CA ALA A 64 12.54 8.69 0.05
C ALA A 64 12.75 8.09 1.46
N GLN A 65 13.02 8.94 2.45
CA GLN A 65 13.13 8.50 3.85
C GLN A 65 11.81 7.95 4.41
N PHE A 66 10.69 8.40 3.86
CA PHE A 66 9.34 7.96 4.21
C PHE A 66 8.53 7.76 2.93
N CYS A 67 7.61 6.81 2.98
CA CYS A 67 6.61 6.58 1.94
C CYS A 67 5.24 6.34 2.60
N ARG A 68 4.17 6.51 1.82
CA ARG A 68 2.80 6.22 2.25
C ARG A 68 2.29 5.05 1.43
N VAL A 69 1.66 4.09 2.10
CA VAL A 69 1.11 2.85 1.52
C VAL A 69 -0.33 2.67 1.93
#